data_AF-A0A6L3IJW9-F1
#
_entry.id   AF-A0A6L3IJW9-F1
#
_cell.length_a   1.000
_cell.length_b   1.000
_cell.length_c   1.000
_cell.angle_alpha   90.00
_cell.angle_beta   90.00
_cell.angle_gamma   90.00
#
_symmetry.space_group_name_H-M   'P 1'
#
loop_
_entity.id
_entity.type
_entity.pdbx_description
1 polymer ?
#
loop_
_entity_poly.entity_id
_entity_poly.type
_entity_poly.pdbx_seq_one_letter_code
_entity_poly.pdbx_strand_id
1 'polypeptide(L)'
;MAKITVKDTSVTIISVNENDYISLTDIARYKSDDPTAVIGNWLRNRNTIEYLGIWESLYNPSFKPLEFEGFKKEAGLNAFTLSPTKWISTTNAIGILSKSGRYGGTYAHKDIAFKFASWISVEFELYIIKEFQRLKTEEQQQLGWSAKRELSKINYRIHTDAIRQNLIPVEVTPAQAGV
;
A
#
# COMPACT_ATOMS: atom_id res chain seq x y z
N MET A 1 0.06 -6.46 8.51
CA MET A 1 -0.84 -6.55 7.35
C MET A 1 -2.19 -6.02 7.80
N ALA A 2 -2.66 -4.94 7.21
CA ALA A 2 -4.01 -4.45 7.46
C ALA A 2 -5.00 -5.32 6.67
N LYS A 3 -6.25 -5.36 7.13
CA LYS A 3 -7.35 -6.03 6.42
C LYS A 3 -8.55 -5.10 6.39
N ILE A 4 -9.22 -5.04 5.26
CA ILE A 4 -10.49 -4.36 5.09
C ILE A 4 -11.56 -5.38 4.71
N THR A 5 -12.79 -5.15 5.14
CA THR A 5 -13.92 -6.01 4.78
C THR A 5 -14.74 -5.32 3.70
N VAL A 6 -14.78 -5.90 2.51
CA VAL A 6 -15.44 -5.34 1.32
C VAL A 6 -16.53 -6.32 0.89
N LYS A 7 -17.81 -5.96 1.04
CA LYS A 7 -18.96 -6.86 0.78
C LYS A 7 -18.74 -8.28 1.30
N ASP A 8 -18.51 -8.40 2.62
CA ASP A 8 -18.24 -9.66 3.32
C ASP A 8 -16.95 -10.39 2.92
N THR A 9 -16.15 -9.81 2.03
CA THR A 9 -14.85 -10.34 1.60
C THR A 9 -13.72 -9.64 2.36
N SER A 10 -12.92 -10.40 3.09
CA SER A 10 -11.72 -9.87 3.75
C SER A 10 -10.59 -9.68 2.72
N VAL A 11 -10.22 -8.43 2.45
CA VAL A 11 -9.13 -8.07 1.54
C VAL A 11 -7.89 -7.63 2.32
N THR A 12 -6.77 -8.31 2.07
CA THR A 12 -5.50 -8.03 2.74
C THR A 12 -4.76 -6.86 2.08
N ILE A 13 -4.21 -5.97 2.91
CA ILE A 13 -3.36 -4.85 2.51
C ILE A 13 -1.99 -4.99 3.18
N ILE A 14 -0.94 -4.83 2.38
CA ILE A 14 0.45 -4.83 2.83
C ILE A 14 1.12 -3.54 2.39
N SER A 15 2.00 -2.99 3.21
CA SER A 15 2.81 -1.83 2.83
C SER A 15 4.21 -2.29 2.48
N VAL A 16 4.71 -1.88 1.33
CA VAL A 16 6.06 -2.20 0.82
C VAL A 16 6.66 -0.90 0.31
N ASN A 17 7.81 -0.49 0.86
CA ASN A 17 8.49 0.76 0.51
C ASN A 17 7.53 1.96 0.47
N GLU A 18 6.81 2.20 1.57
CA GLU A 18 5.84 3.31 1.74
C GLU A 18 4.61 3.26 0.81
N ASN A 19 4.50 2.24 -0.05
CA ASN A 19 3.38 2.05 -0.95
C ASN A 19 2.46 0.92 -0.47
N ASP A 20 1.16 1.12 -0.61
CA ASP A 20 0.16 0.11 -0.27
C ASP A 20 -0.09 -0.83 -1.44
N TYR A 21 -0.06 -2.12 -1.14
CA TYR A 21 -0.39 -3.20 -2.04
C TYR A 21 -1.59 -3.97 -1.51
N ILE A 22 -2.54 -4.23 -2.39
CA ILE A 22 -3.81 -4.89 -2.08
C ILE A 22 -3.80 -6.28 -2.71
N SER A 23 -4.29 -7.27 -1.98
CA SER A 23 -4.36 -8.66 -2.45
C SER A 23 -5.36 -8.80 -3.60
N LEU A 24 -4.84 -8.97 -4.83
CA LEU A 24 -5.68 -9.32 -5.99
C LEU A 24 -6.34 -10.69 -5.80
N THR A 25 -5.68 -11.58 -5.05
CA THR A 25 -6.20 -12.93 -4.78
C THR A 25 -7.48 -12.85 -3.93
N ASP A 26 -7.50 -11.97 -2.93
CA ASP A 26 -8.66 -11.77 -2.07
C ASP A 26 -9.80 -11.06 -2.82
N ILE A 27 -9.48 -10.08 -3.67
CA ILE A 27 -10.46 -9.43 -4.55
C ILE A 27 -11.06 -10.46 -5.52
N ALA A 28 -10.24 -11.32 -6.14
CA ALA A 28 -10.70 -12.32 -7.09
C ALA A 28 -11.60 -13.39 -6.46
N ARG A 29 -11.39 -13.72 -5.17
CA ARG A 29 -12.26 -14.63 -4.39
C ARG A 29 -13.71 -14.15 -4.29
N TYR A 30 -13.96 -12.85 -4.40
CA TYR A 30 -15.33 -12.33 -4.47
C TYR A 30 -16.10 -12.87 -5.69
N LYS A 31 -15.39 -13.18 -6.79
CA LYS A 31 -16.00 -13.56 -8.06
C LYS A 31 -15.93 -15.06 -8.37
N SER A 32 -14.90 -15.76 -7.90
CA SER A 32 -14.62 -17.16 -8.26
C SER A 32 -13.83 -17.88 -7.18
N ASP A 33 -14.05 -19.18 -7.06
CA ASP A 33 -13.25 -20.10 -6.23
C ASP A 33 -11.85 -20.38 -6.82
N ASP A 34 -11.59 -19.97 -8.07
CA ASP A 34 -10.25 -19.96 -8.67
C ASP A 34 -9.75 -18.51 -8.92
N PRO A 35 -9.14 -17.87 -7.91
CA PRO A 35 -8.55 -16.54 -8.04
C PRO A 35 -7.44 -16.44 -9.08
N THR A 36 -6.68 -17.52 -9.28
CA THR A 36 -5.51 -17.51 -10.17
C THR A 36 -5.95 -17.38 -11.62
N ALA A 37 -7.01 -18.12 -12.00
CA ALA A 37 -7.60 -18.00 -13.33
C ALA A 37 -8.20 -16.62 -13.57
N VAL A 38 -8.86 -16.01 -12.57
CA VAL A 38 -9.42 -14.65 -12.70
C VAL A 38 -8.32 -13.61 -12.97
N ILE A 39 -7.23 -13.66 -12.20
CA ILE A 39 -6.08 -12.75 -12.40
C ILE A 39 -5.42 -13.00 -13.76
N GLY A 40 -5.24 -14.26 -14.16
CA GLY A 40 -4.72 -14.62 -15.47
C GLY A 40 -5.59 -14.07 -16.61
N ASN A 41 -6.90 -14.22 -16.52
CA ASN A 41 -7.85 -13.68 -17.49
C ASN A 41 -7.78 -12.16 -17.58
N TRP A 42 -7.60 -11.47 -16.45
CA TRP A 42 -7.42 -10.03 -16.45
C TRP A 42 -6.13 -9.61 -17.18
N LEU A 43 -5.02 -10.32 -16.95
CA LEU A 43 -3.73 -10.08 -17.60
C LEU A 43 -3.70 -10.43 -19.09
N ARG A 44 -4.70 -11.15 -19.62
CA ARG A 44 -4.81 -11.40 -21.07
C ARG A 44 -5.32 -10.19 -21.85
N ASN A 45 -6.00 -9.27 -21.17
CA ASN A 45 -6.64 -8.12 -21.81
C ASN A 45 -5.61 -7.09 -22.26
N ARG A 46 -5.71 -6.67 -23.53
CA ARG A 46 -4.83 -5.66 -24.12
C ARG A 46 -4.82 -4.35 -23.33
N ASN A 47 -5.99 -3.86 -22.94
CA ASN A 47 -6.13 -2.64 -22.14
C ASN A 47 -5.48 -2.77 -20.75
N THR A 48 -5.52 -3.96 -20.15
CA THR A 48 -4.83 -4.22 -18.87
C THR A 48 -3.33 -4.18 -19.05
N ILE A 49 -2.79 -4.86 -20.07
CA ILE A 49 -1.35 -4.88 -20.34
C ILE A 49 -0.83 -3.47 -20.64
N GLU A 50 -1.55 -2.70 -21.44
CA GLU A 50 -1.21 -1.31 -21.71
C GLU A 50 -1.24 -0.45 -20.45
N TYR A 51 -2.29 -0.57 -19.63
CA TYR A 51 -2.37 0.13 -18.35
C TYR A 51 -1.20 -0.21 -17.42
N LEU A 52 -0.88 -1.49 -17.26
CA LEU A 52 0.25 -1.95 -16.44
C LEU A 52 1.58 -1.41 -16.98
N GLY A 53 1.82 -1.51 -18.29
CA GLY A 53 3.06 -1.02 -18.89
C GLY A 53 3.25 0.49 -18.75
N ILE A 54 2.17 1.27 -18.87
CA ILE A 54 2.22 2.73 -18.65
C ILE A 54 2.49 3.03 -17.17
N TRP A 55 1.80 2.35 -16.25
CA TRP A 55 2.02 2.53 -14.81
C TRP A 55 3.48 2.22 -14.44
N GLU A 56 4.02 1.10 -14.92
CA GLU A 56 5.42 0.75 -14.68
C GLU A 56 6.38 1.78 -15.30
N SER A 57 6.12 2.25 -16.52
CA SER A 57 6.98 3.24 -17.16
C SER A 57 7.03 4.57 -16.42
N LEU A 58 5.96 4.92 -15.68
CA LEU A 58 5.89 6.14 -14.87
C LEU A 58 6.57 5.99 -13.50
N TYR A 59 6.48 4.81 -12.87
CA TYR A 59 6.84 4.63 -11.46
C TYR A 59 8.02 3.66 -11.22
N ASN A 60 8.51 2.97 -12.26
CA ASN A 60 9.55 1.95 -12.16
C ASN A 60 10.74 2.25 -13.08
N PRO A 61 11.82 2.86 -12.57
CA PRO A 61 13.02 3.16 -13.34
C PRO A 61 13.73 1.93 -13.91
N SER A 62 13.49 0.74 -13.34
CA SER A 62 14.12 -0.52 -13.76
C SER A 62 13.22 -1.37 -14.66
N PHE A 63 12.10 -0.83 -15.12
CA PHE A 63 11.19 -1.50 -16.05
C PHE A 63 11.89 -1.79 -17.40
N LYS A 64 11.47 -2.86 -18.07
CA LYS A 64 12.02 -3.28 -19.38
C LYS A 64 11.00 -3.03 -20.51
N PRO A 65 11.05 -1.88 -21.21
CA PRO A 65 10.05 -1.53 -22.23
C PRO A 65 10.03 -2.48 -23.42
N LEU A 66 11.19 -3.03 -23.82
CA LEU A 66 11.26 -3.94 -24.97
C LEU A 66 10.49 -5.24 -24.74
N GLU A 67 10.64 -5.82 -23.54
CA GLU A 67 9.92 -7.02 -23.12
C GLU A 67 8.42 -6.75 -23.01
N PHE A 68 8.06 -5.59 -22.47
CA PHE A 68 6.67 -5.12 -22.42
C PHE A 68 6.04 -5.02 -23.81
N GLU A 69 6.74 -4.45 -24.79
CA GLU A 69 6.24 -4.35 -26.17
C GLU A 69 5.96 -5.73 -26.78
N GLY A 70 6.73 -6.76 -26.42
CA GLY A 70 6.44 -8.15 -26.76
C GLY A 70 5.07 -8.60 -26.24
N PHE A 71 4.83 -8.43 -24.94
CA PHE A 71 3.53 -8.75 -24.35
C PHE A 71 2.39 -7.90 -24.93
N LYS A 72 2.60 -6.60 -25.17
CA LYS A 72 1.58 -5.71 -25.75
C LYS A 72 1.14 -6.16 -27.14
N LYS A 73 2.07 -6.68 -27.96
CA LYS A 73 1.76 -7.21 -29.31
C LYS A 73 0.91 -8.47 -29.25
N GLU A 74 1.21 -9.39 -28.34
CA GLU A 74 0.49 -10.66 -28.20
C GLU A 74 -0.84 -10.52 -27.43
N ALA A 75 -0.97 -9.49 -26.59
CA ALA A 75 -2.16 -9.28 -25.75
C ALA A 75 -3.44 -9.13 -26.58
N GLY A 76 -4.47 -9.87 -26.17
CA GLY A 76 -5.76 -9.97 -26.87
C GLY A 76 -5.88 -11.17 -27.82
N LEU A 77 -4.78 -11.87 -28.15
CA LEU A 77 -4.87 -13.12 -28.91
C LEU A 77 -5.49 -14.23 -28.04
N ASN A 78 -6.30 -15.09 -28.64
CA ASN A 78 -6.94 -16.20 -27.93
C ASN A 78 -5.92 -17.15 -27.27
N ALA A 79 -4.77 -17.38 -27.93
CA ALA A 79 -3.70 -18.22 -27.41
C ALA A 79 -2.82 -17.51 -26.36
N PHE A 80 -2.94 -16.19 -26.20
CA PHE A 80 -2.11 -15.45 -25.26
C PHE A 80 -2.52 -15.75 -23.82
N THR A 81 -1.54 -16.12 -23.01
CA THR A 81 -1.69 -16.33 -21.56
C THR A 81 -0.51 -15.71 -20.84
N LEU A 82 -0.80 -15.01 -19.73
CA LEU A 82 0.23 -14.37 -18.92
C LEU A 82 -0.08 -14.58 -17.44
N SER A 83 0.91 -15.05 -16.70
CA SER A 83 0.83 -15.13 -15.24
C SER A 83 1.50 -13.91 -14.60
N PRO A 84 1.09 -13.52 -13.37
CA PRO A 84 1.75 -12.45 -12.62
C PRO A 84 3.26 -12.67 -12.51
N THR A 85 3.69 -13.90 -12.21
CA THR A 85 5.11 -14.24 -12.08
C THR A 85 5.87 -14.02 -13.38
N LYS A 86 5.32 -14.42 -14.52
CA LYS A 86 5.94 -14.22 -15.84
C LYS A 86 6.03 -12.73 -16.18
N TRP A 87 4.96 -11.96 -15.93
CA TRP A 87 4.98 -10.50 -16.09
C TRP A 87 6.11 -9.85 -15.30
N ILE A 88 6.21 -10.17 -14.00
CA ILE A 88 7.22 -9.63 -13.09
C ILE A 88 8.64 -9.99 -13.55
N SER A 89 8.91 -11.28 -13.76
CA SER A 89 10.27 -11.74 -14.07
C SER A 89 10.79 -11.23 -15.42
N THR A 90 9.91 -11.13 -16.42
CA THR A 90 10.30 -10.72 -17.76
C THR A 90 10.45 -9.20 -17.84
N THR A 91 9.51 -8.42 -17.26
CA THR A 91 9.51 -6.95 -17.40
C THR A 91 10.20 -6.20 -16.25
N ASN A 92 10.57 -6.89 -15.18
CA ASN A 92 11.02 -6.30 -13.92
C ASN A 92 9.98 -5.37 -13.28
N ALA A 93 8.69 -5.69 -13.46
CA ALA A 93 7.57 -4.94 -12.91
C ALA A 93 7.58 -4.93 -11.37
N ILE A 94 7.24 -3.79 -10.78
CA ILE A 94 7.11 -3.62 -9.31
C ILE A 94 5.66 -3.45 -8.87
N GLY A 95 4.76 -3.06 -9.78
CA GLY A 95 3.35 -2.80 -9.49
C GLY A 95 2.54 -4.04 -9.16
N ILE A 96 3.04 -5.24 -9.48
CA ILE A 96 2.46 -6.53 -9.07
C ILE A 96 3.53 -7.32 -8.32
N LEU A 97 3.13 -7.93 -7.20
CA LEU A 97 3.96 -8.80 -6.38
C LEU A 97 3.35 -10.19 -6.32
N SER A 98 4.16 -11.22 -6.47
CA SER A 98 3.75 -12.62 -6.32
C SER A 98 4.52 -13.24 -5.16
N LYS A 99 3.81 -13.68 -4.12
CA LYS A 99 4.38 -14.33 -2.94
C LYS A 99 3.87 -15.77 -2.83
N SER A 100 4.76 -16.69 -2.47
CA SER A 100 4.39 -18.08 -2.14
C SER A 100 4.22 -18.26 -0.62
N GLY A 101 3.58 -19.37 -0.20
CA GLY A 101 3.45 -19.77 1.21
C GLY A 101 2.12 -19.38 1.87
N ARG A 102 2.08 -19.49 3.21
CA ARG A 102 0.86 -19.35 4.05
C ARG A 102 0.16 -17.99 3.95
N TYR A 103 0.91 -16.94 3.60
CA TYR A 103 0.39 -15.59 3.31
C TYR A 103 0.67 -15.18 1.86
N GLY A 104 0.85 -16.19 1.00
CA GLY A 104 1.09 -16.05 -0.41
C GLY A 104 -0.15 -15.56 -1.15
N GLY A 105 0.05 -15.28 -2.44
CA GLY A 105 -0.93 -14.69 -3.32
C GLY A 105 -0.30 -13.60 -4.18
N THR A 106 -1.11 -13.10 -5.11
CA THR A 106 -0.78 -11.94 -5.91
C THR A 106 -1.32 -10.68 -5.26
N TYR A 107 -0.45 -9.69 -5.11
CA TYR A 107 -0.76 -8.36 -4.63
C TYR A 107 -0.43 -7.35 -5.73
N ALA A 108 -1.10 -6.21 -5.74
CA ALA A 108 -0.74 -5.13 -6.64
C ALA A 108 -0.82 -3.78 -5.94
N HIS A 109 -0.07 -2.81 -6.45
CA HIS A 109 -0.15 -1.43 -6.00
C HIS A 109 -1.62 -0.96 -5.98
N LYS A 110 -1.99 -0.13 -5.01
CA LYS A 110 -3.39 0.32 -4.80
C LYS A 110 -4.09 0.76 -6.09
N ASP A 111 -3.43 1.54 -6.96
CA ASP A 111 -4.02 2.02 -8.22
C ASP A 111 -4.36 0.86 -9.17
N ILE A 112 -3.42 -0.08 -9.30
CA ILE A 112 -3.56 -1.30 -10.12
C ILE A 112 -4.65 -2.20 -9.54
N ALA A 113 -4.70 -2.34 -8.22
CA ALA A 113 -5.72 -3.14 -7.55
C ALA A 113 -7.12 -2.53 -7.69
N PHE A 114 -7.27 -1.21 -7.65
CA PHE A 114 -8.55 -0.55 -7.95
C PHE A 114 -8.95 -0.78 -9.41
N LYS A 115 -8.01 -0.72 -10.36
CA LYS A 115 -8.30 -1.05 -11.76
C LYS A 115 -8.75 -2.50 -11.93
N PHE A 116 -8.17 -3.44 -11.18
CA PHE A 116 -8.60 -4.84 -11.16
C PHE A 116 -10.00 -5.01 -10.56
N ALA A 117 -10.28 -4.34 -9.44
CA ALA A 117 -11.60 -4.33 -8.82
C ALA A 117 -12.68 -3.81 -9.78
N SER A 118 -12.38 -2.71 -10.50
CA SER A 118 -13.24 -2.14 -11.55
C SER A 118 -13.56 -3.15 -12.65
N TRP A 119 -12.56 -3.90 -13.09
CA TRP A 119 -12.73 -4.95 -14.09
C TRP A 119 -13.56 -6.13 -13.59
N ILE A 120 -13.49 -6.47 -12.30
CA ILE A 120 -14.31 -7.52 -11.69
C ILE A 120 -15.77 -7.07 -11.53
N SER A 121 -16.00 -5.91 -10.93
CA SER A 121 -17.32 -5.36 -10.65
C SER A 121 -17.22 -3.90 -10.23
N VAL A 122 -17.97 -3.04 -10.92
CA VAL A 122 -18.14 -1.62 -10.57
C VAL A 122 -18.63 -1.46 -9.13
N GLU A 123 -19.52 -2.33 -8.67
CA GLU A 123 -20.01 -2.27 -7.30
C GLU A 123 -18.88 -2.57 -6.30
N PHE A 124 -18.10 -3.63 -6.54
CA PHE A 124 -16.99 -4.00 -5.66
C PHE A 124 -15.90 -2.91 -5.63
N GLU A 125 -15.63 -2.27 -6.77
CA GLU A 125 -14.75 -1.10 -6.89
C GLU A 125 -15.18 0.03 -5.94
N LEU A 126 -16.46 0.40 -5.93
CA LEU A 126 -16.94 1.48 -5.06
C LEU A 126 -16.77 1.13 -3.57
N TYR A 127 -17.07 -0.12 -3.19
CA TYR A 127 -16.89 -0.56 -1.81
C TYR A 127 -15.42 -0.60 -1.40
N ILE A 128 -14.52 -1.12 -2.25
CA ILE A 128 -13.10 -1.21 -1.88
C ILE A 128 -12.45 0.16 -1.78
N ILE A 129 -12.82 1.11 -2.65
CA ILE A 129 -12.34 2.49 -2.58
C ILE A 129 -12.79 3.13 -1.26
N LYS A 130 -14.07 2.98 -0.91
CA LYS A 130 -14.63 3.51 0.35
C LYS A 130 -13.92 2.95 1.57
N GLU A 131 -13.75 1.63 1.64
CA GLU A 131 -13.11 0.97 2.79
C GLU A 131 -11.61 1.28 2.88
N PHE A 132 -10.93 1.39 1.74
CA PHE A 132 -9.53 1.83 1.71
C PHE A 132 -9.38 3.27 2.21
N GLN A 133 -10.24 4.19 1.76
CA GLN A 133 -10.24 5.58 2.23
C GLN A 133 -10.54 5.67 3.73
N ARG A 134 -11.47 4.86 4.24
CA ARG A 134 -11.77 4.77 5.67
C ARG A 134 -10.53 4.34 6.46
N LEU A 135 -9.86 3.27 6.03
CA LEU A 135 -8.62 2.80 6.66
C LEU A 135 -7.55 3.90 6.70
N LYS A 136 -7.32 4.60 5.58
CA LYS A 136 -6.33 5.68 5.51
C LYS A 136 -6.68 6.89 6.38
N THR A 137 -7.96 7.19 6.52
CA THR A 137 -8.42 8.24 7.45
C THR A 137 -8.14 7.85 8.89
N GLU A 138 -8.39 6.60 9.27
CA GLU A 138 -8.12 6.08 10.62
C GLU A 138 -6.60 6.06 10.92
N GLU A 139 -5.77 5.61 9.98
CA GLU A 139 -4.30 5.65 10.10
C GLU A 139 -3.80 7.09 10.31
N GLN A 140 -4.32 8.05 9.53
CA GLN A 140 -3.93 9.47 9.65
C GLN A 140 -4.35 10.09 10.99
N GLN A 141 -5.53 9.74 11.50
CA GLN A 141 -5.98 10.21 12.82
C GLN A 141 -5.08 9.69 13.94
N GLN A 142 -4.67 8.42 13.87
CA GLN A 142 -3.75 7.83 14.85
C GLN A 142 -2.36 8.49 14.80
N LEU A 143 -1.85 8.79 13.60
CA LEU A 143 -0.60 9.55 13.43
C LEU A 143 -0.70 10.96 13.99
N GLY A 144 -1.81 11.67 13.73
CA GLY A 144 -2.03 13.00 14.29
C GLY A 144 -2.10 12.99 15.82
N TRP A 145 -2.69 11.93 16.39
CA TRP A 145 -2.79 11.76 17.83
C TRP A 145 -1.43 11.47 18.49
N SER A 146 -0.59 10.62 17.89
CA SER A 146 0.76 10.35 18.39
C SER A 146 1.65 11.58 18.29
N ALA A 147 1.60 12.29 17.16
CA ALA A 147 2.35 13.53 16.95
C ALA A 147 2.00 14.60 18.00
N LYS A 148 0.70 14.81 18.29
CA LYS A 148 0.25 15.74 19.34
C LYS A 148 0.81 15.37 20.70
N ARG A 149 0.80 14.08 21.06
CA ARG A 149 1.35 13.61 22.35
C ARG A 149 2.86 13.86 22.46
N GLU A 150 3.62 13.58 21.40
CA GLU A 150 5.07 13.81 21.42
C GLU A 150 5.42 15.30 21.48
N LEU A 151 4.71 16.15 20.74
CA LEU A 151 4.87 17.61 20.83
C LEU A 151 4.55 18.13 22.23
N SER A 152 3.48 17.65 22.87
CA SER A 152 3.16 18.03 24.26
C SER A 152 4.23 17.60 25.25
N LYS A 153 4.82 16.40 25.11
CA LYS A 153 5.92 15.93 25.97
C LYS A 153 7.18 16.78 25.81
N ILE A 154 7.54 17.10 24.57
CA ILE A 154 8.69 17.96 24.26
C ILE A 154 8.48 19.35 24.86
N ASN A 155 7.30 19.95 24.64
CA ASN A 155 6.97 21.26 25.21
C ASN A 155 7.02 21.25 26.74
N TYR A 156 6.47 20.22 27.39
CA TYR A 156 6.52 20.10 28.84
C TYR A 156 7.97 20.09 29.37
N ARG A 157 8.87 19.33 28.72
CA ARG A 157 10.29 19.29 29.09
C ARG A 157 10.95 20.66 28.89
N ILE A 158 10.76 21.29 27.73
CA ILE A 158 11.32 22.61 27.44
C ILE A 158 10.87 23.63 28.49
N HIS A 159 9.58 23.69 28.81
CA HIS A 159 9.05 24.61 29.80
C HIS A 159 9.57 24.31 31.20
N THR A 160 9.60 23.04 31.62
CA THR A 160 10.06 22.65 32.96
C THR A 160 11.56 22.90 33.13
N ASP A 161 12.37 22.60 32.12
CA ASP A 161 13.81 22.85 32.13
C ASP A 161 14.10 24.36 32.15
N ALA A 162 13.35 25.16 31.38
CA ALA A 162 13.47 26.62 31.39
C ALA A 162 13.11 27.22 32.76
N ILE A 163 12.05 26.73 33.41
CA ILE A 163 11.69 27.13 34.78
C ILE A 163 12.81 26.76 35.75
N ARG A 164 13.29 25.52 35.70
CA ARG A 164 14.37 25.04 36.58
C ARG A 164 15.64 25.86 36.43
N GLN A 165 16.02 26.25 35.21
CA GLN A 165 17.26 26.98 34.94
C GLN A 165 17.16 28.47 35.26
N ASN A 166 16.00 29.10 35.07
CA ASN A 166 15.89 30.56 35.10
C ASN A 166 15.05 31.13 36.24
N LEU A 167 14.13 30.34 36.81
CA LEU A 167 13.14 30.83 37.78
C LEU A 167 13.27 30.19 39.16
N ILE A 168 13.92 29.03 39.28
CA ILE A 168 14.20 28.42 40.58
C ILE A 168 15.57 28.92 41.05
N PRO A 169 15.63 29.74 42.12
CA PRO A 169 16.90 30.17 42.68
C PRO A 169 17.70 28.95 43.13
N VAL A 170 19.01 28.96 42.89
CA VAL A 170 19.91 27.93 43.44
C VAL A 170 19.84 28.01 44.96
N GLU A 171 19.59 26.87 45.63
CA GLU A 171 19.57 26.84 47.09
C GLU A 171 20.91 27.32 47.63
N VAL A 172 20.87 28.40 48.41
CA VAL A 172 22.05 28.94 49.09
C VAL A 172 22.46 27.96 50.19
N THR A 173 23.73 27.58 50.18
CA THR A 173 24.29 26.72 51.23
C THR A 173 24.27 27.43 52.59
N PRO A 174 24.23 26.71 53.73
CA PRO A 174 24.26 27.33 55.06
C PRO A 174 25.45 28.28 55.28
N ALA A 175 26.58 28.03 54.60
CA ALA A 175 27.76 28.89 54.62
C ALA A 175 27.59 30.21 53.85
N GLN A 176 26.67 30.27 52.87
CA GLN A 176 26.32 31.48 52.11
C GLN A 176 25.16 32.25 52.74
N ALA A 177 24.32 31.59 53.55
CA ALA A 177 23.19 32.19 54.25
C ALA A 177 23.58 32.91 55.56
N GLY A 178 24.80 32.68 56.08
CA GLY A 178 25.35 33.35 57.25
C GLY A 178 26.27 34.51 56.87
N VAL A 179 25.68 35.67 56.56
CA VAL A 179 26.33 36.99 56.60
C VAL A 179 25.40 37.94 57.36
#